data_AF-A0A0N1MH40-F1
#
_entry.id   AF-A0A0N1MH40-F1
#
_cell.length_a   1.000
_cell.length_b   1.000
_cell.length_c   1.000
_cell.angle_alpha   90.00
_cell.angle_beta   90.00
_cell.angle_gamma   90.00
#
_symmetry.space_group_name_H-M   'P 1'
#
loop_
_entity.id
_entity.type
_entity.pdbx_description
1 polymer ?
#
loop_
_entity_poly.entity_id
_entity_poly.type
_entity_poly.pdbx_seq_one_letter_code
_entity_poly.pdbx_strand_id
1 'polypeptide(L)'
;MLENDETQISLLMQDIVNLINEKSEQVDYSKKSEQAIMLQVIICLDELHAFQNTRILINALYRLRALDYRWIRFKNENKSYGESLLNFIDIIVFSKEKLRFEISYFFLSELKKVNFNLELYIPQNHL
;
A
#
# COMPACT_ATOMS: atom_id res chain seq x y z
N MET A 1 3.51 11.06 -24.59
CA MET A 1 3.05 9.68 -24.29
C MET A 1 3.51 9.20 -22.92
N LEU A 2 4.73 9.47 -22.47
CA LEU A 2 5.26 9.03 -21.16
C LEU A 2 4.53 9.62 -19.94
N GLU A 3 4.11 10.90 -19.99
CA GLU A 3 3.40 11.55 -18.86
C GLU A 3 2.05 10.90 -18.51
N ASN A 4 1.37 10.33 -19.52
CA ASN A 4 0.10 9.64 -19.29
C ASN A 4 0.33 8.32 -18.56
N ASP A 5 1.36 7.56 -18.94
CA ASP A 5 1.70 6.29 -18.29
C ASP A 5 2.08 6.49 -16.81
N GLU A 6 2.87 7.51 -16.48
CA GLU A 6 3.26 7.83 -15.10
C GLU A 6 2.05 8.14 -14.21
N THR A 7 1.11 8.91 -14.76
CA THR A 7 -0.15 9.24 -14.08
C THR A 7 -0.99 7.98 -13.84
N GLN A 8 -1.14 7.12 -14.86
CA GLN A 8 -1.90 5.87 -14.74
C GLN A 8 -1.26 4.89 -13.75
N ILE A 9 0.08 4.81 -13.73
CA ILE A 9 0.81 3.99 -12.75
C ILE A 9 0.50 4.49 -11.34
N SER A 10 0.57 5.80 -11.11
CA SER A 10 0.32 6.39 -9.79
C SER A 10 -1.12 6.17 -9.32
N LEU A 11 -2.09 6.34 -10.22
CA LEU A 11 -3.51 6.04 -9.95
C LEU A 11 -3.72 4.57 -9.59
N LEU A 12 -3.11 3.64 -10.35
CA LEU A 12 -3.22 2.21 -10.08
C LEU A 12 -2.56 1.79 -8.76
N MET A 13 -1.43 2.40 -8.41
CA MET A 13 -0.82 2.20 -7.11
C MET A 13 -1.77 2.63 -5.98
N GLN A 14 -2.38 3.82 -6.10
CA GLN A 14 -3.33 4.31 -5.09
C GLN A 14 -4.57 3.42 -4.99
N ASP A 15 -5.07 2.93 -6.12
CA ASP A 15 -6.23 2.02 -6.19
C ASP A 15 -5.94 0.70 -5.44
N ILE A 16 -4.77 0.09 -5.68
CA ILE A 16 -4.31 -1.10 -4.94
C ILE A 16 -4.26 -0.82 -3.43
N VAL A 17 -3.70 0.32 -3.04
CA VAL A 17 -3.55 0.69 -1.63
C VAL A 17 -4.89 0.93 -0.95
N ASN A 18 -5.84 1.56 -1.65
CA ASN A 18 -7.20 1.75 -1.15
C ASN A 18 -7.90 0.41 -0.95
N LEU A 19 -7.81 -0.50 -1.92
CA LEU A 19 -8.40 -1.84 -1.81
C LEU A 19 -7.77 -2.65 -0.67
N ILE A 20 -6.47 -2.48 -0.40
CA ILE A 20 -5.84 -3.08 0.79
C ILE A 20 -6.43 -2.50 2.08
N ASN A 21 -6.60 -1.18 2.17
CA ASN A 21 -7.21 -0.53 3.33
C ASN A 21 -8.65 -1.04 3.56
N GLU A 22 -9.47 -1.07 2.52
CA GLU A 22 -10.86 -1.56 2.58
C GLU A 22 -10.92 -3.02 3.03
N LYS A 23 -10.14 -3.91 2.40
CA LYS A 23 -10.14 -5.35 2.73
C LYS A 23 -9.50 -5.67 4.07
N SER A 24 -8.77 -4.72 4.67
CA SER A 24 -8.16 -4.86 6.00
C SER A 24 -8.88 -4.05 7.09
N GLU A 25 -10.05 -3.47 6.80
CA GLU A 25 -10.78 -2.64 7.74
C GLU A 25 -11.24 -3.41 8.99
N GLN A 26 -11.59 -4.69 8.82
CA GLN A 26 -12.06 -5.56 9.90
C GLN A 26 -10.93 -6.20 10.73
N VAL A 27 -9.67 -5.93 10.40
CA VAL A 27 -8.54 -6.44 11.18
C VAL A 27 -8.52 -5.72 12.53
N ASP A 28 -8.59 -6.48 13.61
CA ASP A 28 -8.48 -5.94 14.96
C ASP A 28 -7.02 -5.66 15.31
N TYR A 29 -6.58 -4.41 15.06
CA TYR A 29 -5.21 -3.96 15.29
C TYR A 29 -4.79 -3.86 16.77
N SER A 30 -5.70 -4.09 17.73
CA SER A 30 -5.40 -3.99 19.16
C SER A 30 -4.57 -5.17 19.71
N LYS A 31 -4.47 -6.27 18.97
CA LYS A 31 -3.85 -7.52 19.41
C LYS A 31 -2.35 -7.57 19.14
N LYS A 32 -1.55 -7.17 20.13
CA LYS A 32 -0.07 -7.17 20.03
C LYS A 32 0.55 -8.55 19.75
N SER A 33 -0.10 -9.64 20.17
CA SER A 33 0.40 -11.01 19.94
C SER A 33 0.40 -11.42 18.47
N GLU A 34 -0.36 -10.73 17.61
CA GLU A 34 -0.51 -11.08 16.20
C GLU A 34 0.50 -10.38 15.28
N GLN A 35 1.37 -9.50 15.82
CA GLN A 35 2.31 -8.70 15.03
C GLN A 35 3.29 -9.52 14.16
N ALA A 36 3.60 -10.76 14.55
CA ALA A 36 4.47 -11.67 13.78
C ALA A 36 3.74 -12.42 12.65
N ILE A 37 2.42 -12.28 12.53
CA ILE A 37 1.60 -13.00 11.55
C ILE A 37 1.55 -12.22 10.23
N MET A 38 1.60 -12.96 9.12
CA MET A 38 1.34 -12.44 7.78
C MET A 38 -0.16 -12.54 7.46
N LEU A 39 -0.75 -11.41 7.06
CA LEU A 39 -2.13 -11.37 6.58
C LEU A 39 -2.14 -11.39 5.04
N GLN A 40 -3.12 -12.08 4.48
CA GLN A 40 -3.32 -12.16 3.04
C GLN A 40 -4.44 -11.24 2.61
N VAL A 41 -4.16 -10.35 1.67
CA VAL A 41 -5.16 -9.50 1.00
C VAL A 41 -5.23 -9.91 -0.47
N ILE A 42 -6.42 -10.30 -0.92
CA ILE A 42 -6.66 -10.71 -2.31
C ILE A 42 -7.48 -9.63 -3.01
N ILE A 43 -6.97 -9.17 -4.15
CA ILE A 43 -7.62 -8.20 -5.04
C ILE A 43 -7.83 -8.87 -6.39
N CYS A 44 -9.08 -8.99 -6.83
CA CYS A 44 -9.40 -9.39 -8.19
C CYS A 44 -9.13 -8.22 -9.15
N LEU A 45 -8.67 -8.50 -10.37
CA LEU A 45 -8.28 -7.44 -11.30
C LEU A 45 -9.45 -6.57 -11.77
N ASP A 46 -10.68 -7.08 -11.70
CA ASP A 46 -11.92 -6.33 -11.98
C ASP A 46 -12.30 -5.34 -10.87
N GLU A 47 -11.72 -5.47 -9.67
CA GLU A 47 -11.85 -4.49 -8.59
C GLU A 47 -10.96 -3.25 -8.81
N LEU A 48 -9.99 -3.32 -9.74
CA LEU A 48 -9.06 -2.23 -10.03
C LEU A 48 -9.64 -1.28 -11.08
N HIS A 49 -10.22 -0.17 -10.62
CA HIS A 49 -10.78 0.88 -11.48
C HIS A 49 -9.73 1.52 -12.40
N ALA A 50 -8.49 1.64 -11.93
CA ALA A 50 -7.39 2.21 -12.71
C ALA A 50 -6.68 1.20 -13.62
N PHE A 51 -7.11 -0.07 -13.62
CA PHE A 51 -6.47 -1.10 -14.44
C PHE A 51 -6.83 -0.94 -15.92
N GLN A 52 -5.80 -0.68 -16.73
CA GLN A 52 -5.95 -0.56 -18.19
C GLN A 52 -5.34 -1.75 -18.93
N ASN A 53 -4.14 -2.15 -18.55
CA ASN A 53 -3.40 -3.22 -19.20
C ASN A 53 -2.29 -3.77 -18.29
N THR A 54 -1.78 -4.94 -18.64
CA THR A 54 -0.76 -5.67 -17.88
C THR A 54 0.56 -4.91 -17.74
N ARG A 55 0.96 -4.08 -18.71
CA ARG A 55 2.23 -3.31 -18.62
C ARG A 55 2.15 -2.27 -17.49
N ILE A 56 1.05 -1.51 -17.42
CA ILE A 56 0.81 -0.51 -16.37
C ILE A 56 0.73 -1.19 -15.00
N LEU A 57 0.02 -2.33 -14.92
CA LEU A 57 -0.05 -3.14 -13.70
C LEU A 57 1.32 -3.60 -13.22
N ILE A 58 2.12 -4.22 -14.09
CA ILE A 58 3.46 -4.70 -13.72
C ILE A 58 4.33 -3.54 -13.23
N ASN A 59 4.29 -2.38 -13.89
CA ASN A 59 5.04 -1.21 -13.46
C ASN A 59 4.59 -0.68 -12.10
N ALA A 60 3.28 -0.62 -11.84
CA ALA A 60 2.74 -0.23 -10.54
C ALA A 60 3.18 -1.19 -9.44
N LEU A 61 3.12 -2.51 -9.68
CA LEU A 61 3.57 -3.51 -8.72
C LEU A 61 5.07 -3.44 -8.44
N TYR A 62 5.90 -3.20 -9.46
CA TYR A 62 7.34 -2.99 -9.27
C TYR A 62 7.62 -1.75 -8.43
N ARG A 63 6.91 -0.65 -8.65
CA ARG A 63 7.07 0.57 -7.86
C ARG A 63 6.61 0.40 -6.42
N LEU A 64 5.46 -0.25 -6.21
CA LEU A 64 4.98 -0.58 -4.86
C LEU A 64 6.00 -1.45 -4.11
N ARG A 65 6.59 -2.45 -4.78
CA ARG A 65 7.64 -3.29 -4.19
C ARG A 65 8.93 -2.52 -3.90
N ALA A 66 9.24 -1.49 -4.68
CA ALA A 66 10.41 -0.63 -4.49
C ALA A 66 10.22 0.43 -3.41
N LEU A 67 9.03 0.53 -2.79
CA LEU A 67 8.82 1.36 -1.61
C LEU A 67 9.51 0.68 -0.41
N ASP A 68 10.80 0.97 -0.27
CA ASP A 68 11.61 0.49 0.86
C ASP A 68 11.11 1.04 2.21
N TYR A 69 11.54 0.37 3.28
CA TYR A 69 11.28 0.78 4.65
C TYR A 69 11.62 2.25 4.88
N ARG A 70 10.65 3.05 5.33
CA ARG A 70 10.86 4.46 5.65
C ARG A 70 10.23 4.81 6.99
N TRP A 71 10.94 5.61 7.78
CA TRP A 71 10.39 6.28 8.95
C TRP A 71 9.51 7.43 8.50
N ILE A 72 8.21 7.35 8.78
CA ILE A 72 7.24 8.40 8.45
C ILE A 72 6.76 9.07 9.72
N ARG A 73 6.81 10.40 9.71
CA ARG A 73 6.24 11.24 10.77
C ARG A 73 4.74 11.34 10.59
N PHE A 74 4.00 11.07 11.65
CA PHE A 74 2.56 11.25 11.68
C PHE A 74 2.15 12.07 12.90
N LYS A 75 1.02 12.76 12.77
CA LYS A 75 0.45 13.55 13.86
C LYS A 75 -0.51 12.66 14.63
N ASN A 76 -0.24 12.47 15.91
CA ASN A 76 -1.14 11.71 16.77
C ASN A 76 -2.30 12.59 17.27
N GLU A 77 -3.28 11.97 17.93
CA GLU A 77 -4.50 12.64 18.45
C GLU A 77 -4.19 13.82 19.38
N ASN A 78 -3.05 13.75 20.09
CA ASN A 78 -2.59 14.79 21.01
C ASN A 78 -1.78 15.91 20.32
N LYS A 79 -1.79 15.97 18.98
CA LYS A 79 -1.02 16.91 18.15
C LYS A 79 0.51 16.85 18.34
N SER A 80 1.03 15.83 19.02
CA SER A 80 2.47 15.53 19.00
C SER A 80 2.83 14.71 17.77
N TYR A 81 4.11 14.69 17.44
CA TYR A 81 4.61 13.92 16.31
C TYR A 81 5.08 12.56 16.79
N GLY A 82 4.57 11.51 16.16
CA GLY A 82 5.11 10.15 16.25
C GLY A 82 5.91 9.82 15.00
N GLU A 83 6.80 8.84 15.11
CA GLU A 83 7.52 8.24 13.98
C GLU A 83 7.20 6.75 13.94
N SER A 84 6.92 6.23 12.75
CA SER A 84 6.73 4.80 12.54
C SER A 84 7.52 4.30 11.33
N LEU A 85 8.08 3.10 11.47
CA LEU A 85 8.71 2.39 10.38
C LEU A 85 7.63 1.73 9.54
N LEU A 86 7.52 2.15 8.29
CA LEU A 86 6.54 1.60 7.38
C LEU A 86 7.19 0.82 6.25
N ASN A 87 6.59 -0.32 5.92
CA ASN A 87 6.76 -1.05 4.68
C ASN A 87 5.38 -1.22 4.05
N PHE A 88 5.30 -1.16 2.73
CA PHE A 88 4.00 -1.28 2.07
C PHE A 88 3.59 -2.74 1.90
N ILE A 89 4.47 -3.57 1.35
CA ILE A 89 4.15 -4.96 1.02
C ILE A 89 5.39 -5.83 1.19
N ASP A 90 5.26 -6.94 1.93
CA ASP A 90 6.35 -7.90 2.07
C ASP A 90 6.42 -8.85 0.86
N ILE A 91 5.27 -9.35 0.38
CA ILE A 91 5.20 -10.24 -0.79
C ILE A 91 4.03 -9.86 -1.70
N ILE A 92 4.30 -9.79 -3.01
CA ILE A 92 3.30 -9.66 -4.07
C ILE A 92 3.33 -10.93 -4.93
N VAL A 93 2.18 -11.60 -5.06
CA VAL A 93 1.97 -12.67 -6.04
C VAL A 93 0.84 -12.25 -6.96
N PHE A 94 1.03 -12.36 -8.27
CA PHE A 94 -0.02 -12.05 -9.24
C PHE A 94 -0.28 -13.23 -10.17
N SER A 95 -1.52 -13.32 -10.63
CA SER A 95 -2.00 -14.27 -11.63
C SER A 95 -2.75 -13.51 -12.72
N LYS A 96 -3.38 -14.25 -13.65
CA LYS A 96 -4.17 -13.63 -14.73
C LYS A 96 -5.44 -12.91 -14.22
N GLU A 97 -5.93 -13.24 -13.04
CA GLU A 97 -7.25 -12.80 -12.56
C GLU A 97 -7.19 -12.04 -11.24
N LYS A 98 -6.14 -12.26 -10.44
CA LYS A 98 -6.02 -11.70 -9.09
C LYS A 98 -4.59 -11.42 -8.68
N LEU A 99 -4.48 -10.50 -7.74
CA LEU A 99 -3.30 -10.13 -6.97
C LEU A 99 -3.48 -10.67 -5.54
N ARG A 100 -2.41 -11.20 -4.97
CA ARG A 100 -2.32 -11.57 -3.56
C ARG A 100 -1.17 -10.79 -2.94
N PHE A 101 -1.50 -10.04 -1.90
CA PHE A 101 -0.55 -9.30 -1.08
C PHE A 101 -0.42 -10.04 0.24
N GLU A 102 0.80 -10.36 0.65
CA GLU A 102 1.08 -10.85 1.99
C GLU A 102 1.80 -9.72 2.73
N ILE A 103 1.15 -9.23 3.78
CA ILE A 103 1.60 -8.06 4.53
C ILE A 103 1.60 -8.45 6.00
N SER A 104 2.70 -8.20 6.70
CA SER A 104 2.74 -8.45 8.14
C SER A 104 1.70 -7.61 8.85
N TYR A 105 1.09 -8.18 9.88
CA TYR A 105 0.16 -7.47 10.74
C TYR A 105 0.78 -6.18 11.29
N PHE A 106 2.07 -6.22 11.65
CA PHE A 106 2.81 -5.03 12.06
C PHE A 106 2.67 -3.91 11.02
N PHE A 107 3.03 -4.15 9.75
CA PHE A 107 2.96 -3.11 8.72
C PHE A 107 1.54 -2.66 8.41
N LEU A 108 0.55 -3.56 8.39
CA LEU A 108 -0.85 -3.15 8.25
C LEU A 108 -1.30 -2.23 9.40
N SER A 109 -0.90 -2.53 10.63
CA SER A 109 -1.21 -1.69 11.80
C SER A 109 -0.56 -0.31 11.71
N GLU A 110 0.66 -0.22 11.18
CA GLU A 110 1.35 1.04 10.99
C GLU A 110 0.77 1.83 9.81
N LEU A 111 0.43 1.18 8.69
CA LEU A 111 -0.26 1.80 7.54
C LEU A 111 -1.61 2.39 7.94
N LYS A 112 -2.34 1.74 8.85
CA LYS A 112 -3.62 2.25 9.36
C LYS A 112 -3.46 3.60 10.08
N LYS A 113 -2.36 3.81 10.83
CA LYS A 113 -2.10 5.08 11.53
C LYS A 113 -1.91 6.26 10.58
N VAL A 114 -1.46 5.99 9.36
CA VAL A 114 -1.27 7.00 8.30
C VAL A 114 -2.36 6.94 7.23
N ASN A 115 -3.47 6.26 7.51
CA ASN A 115 -4.60 6.07 6.60
C ASN A 115 -4.19 5.58 5.20
N PHE A 116 -3.20 4.68 5.14
CA PHE A 116 -2.69 4.12 3.89
C PHE A 116 -2.30 5.20 2.84
N ASN A 117 -1.83 6.37 3.30
CA ASN A 117 -1.47 7.46 2.40
C ASN A 117 -0.15 7.18 1.66
N LEU A 118 -0.26 6.86 0.36
CA LEU A 118 0.87 6.59 -0.53
C LEU A 118 1.78 7.81 -0.74
N GLU A 119 1.22 9.03 -0.72
CA GLU A 119 1.97 10.27 -0.97
C GLU A 119 3.07 10.51 0.06
N LEU A 120 2.95 9.94 1.26
CA LEU A 120 3.98 10.04 2.31
C LEU A 120 5.30 9.32 1.92
N TYR A 121 5.26 8.45 0.90
CA TYR A 121 6.41 7.67 0.43
C TYR A 121 7.07 8.28 -0.80
N ILE A 122 6.36 9.13 -1.53
CA ILE A 122 6.89 9.82 -2.70
C ILE A 122 7.63 11.06 -2.20
N PRO A 123 8.96 11.20 -2.45
CA PRO A 123 9.68 12.40 -2.06
C PRO A 123 9.01 13.63 -2.67
N GLN A 124 8.69 14.64 -1.86
CA GLN A 124 8.06 15.90 -2.34
C GLN A 124 8.97 16.78 -3.19
N ASN A 125 10.08 16.25 -3.71
CA ASN A 125 10.92 16.97 -4.65
C ASN A 125 10.25 16.93 -6.02
N HIS A 126 9.32 17.85 -6.26
CA HIS A 126 8.86 18.41 -7.55
C HIS A 126 7.43 18.98 -7.36
N LEU A 127 7.34 20.10 -6.67
CA LEU A 127 6.34 21.15 -6.92
C LEU A 127 7.11 22.42 -7.31
#